data_AF-A0A3M7QZY3-F1
#
_entry.id   AF-A0A3M7QZY3-F1
#
_cell.length_a   1.000
_cell.length_b   1.000
_cell.length_c   1.000
_cell.angle_alpha   90.00
_cell.angle_beta   90.00
_cell.angle_gamma   90.00
#
_symmetry.space_group_name_H-M   'P 1'
#
loop_
_entity.id
_entity.type
_entity.pdbx_description
1 polymer ?
#
loop_
_entity_poly.entity_id
_entity_poly.type
_entity_poly.pdbx_seq_one_letter_code
_entity_poly.pdbx_strand_id
1 'polypeptide(L)'
;MDSQFSPFGITPSPAMPGSLLMPPPSLPPPSLPPPLTNERPSDTPPHSSNEKERNSDSKAGSVPPQSAQNSLSFPSSINLASYNPFSVQAPSTPLPSVPSATDSHLQPTLQNIVSTVNLGCNLELKKIALYARNAEYNPKRFAAVIMRIRSPRTTALIFSSGKMVCTGAKSEEDSRLAARKYARIIQKLGFPAKFMDFKIQNIVGSIDVGFCLRLECFHTCHSQFSSYEPELFPGLIYRLHEPKVVLLIFVSGKVVITGELSKMLFFF
;
A
#
# COMPACT_ATOMS: atom_id res chain seq x y z
N MET A 1 -62.43 -46.06 8.06
CA MET A 1 -61.57 -47.24 8.29
C MET A 1 -61.38 -48.00 6.98
N ASP A 2 -60.26 -47.97 6.25
CA ASP A 2 -59.37 -46.86 5.79
C ASP A 2 -58.28 -47.50 4.87
N SER A 3 -57.59 -46.81 3.94
CA SER A 3 -57.56 -45.38 3.54
C SER A 3 -57.34 -45.24 2.02
N GLN A 4 -57.39 -44.01 1.49
CA GLN A 4 -57.01 -43.71 0.09
C GLN A 4 -55.50 -43.87 -0.15
N PHE A 5 -55.11 -44.35 -1.34
CA PHE A 5 -53.79 -44.10 -1.93
C PHE A 5 -53.92 -43.94 -3.45
N SER A 6 -53.51 -42.80 -3.97
CA SER A 6 -53.38 -42.50 -5.40
C SER A 6 -51.91 -42.17 -5.74
N PRO A 7 -51.37 -42.67 -6.85
CA PRO A 7 -50.01 -42.33 -7.27
C PRO A 7 -50.01 -40.98 -8.01
N PHE A 8 -49.36 -39.97 -7.42
CA PHE A 8 -49.12 -38.69 -8.11
C PHE A 8 -48.02 -38.84 -9.16
N GLY A 9 -48.33 -38.44 -10.40
CA GLY A 9 -47.33 -38.31 -11.46
C GLY A 9 -46.42 -37.10 -11.23
N ILE A 10 -45.11 -37.30 -11.41
CA ILE A 10 -44.11 -36.23 -11.33
C ILE A 10 -43.88 -35.68 -12.74
N THR A 11 -44.32 -34.45 -12.98
CA THR A 11 -43.93 -33.66 -14.16
C THR A 11 -42.79 -32.71 -13.79
N PRO A 12 -41.69 -32.64 -14.57
CA PRO A 12 -40.61 -31.69 -14.29
C PRO A 12 -41.02 -30.27 -14.69
N SER A 13 -40.77 -29.30 -13.80
CA SER A 13 -41.05 -27.88 -14.02
C SER A 13 -39.99 -27.24 -14.93
N PRO A 14 -40.35 -26.31 -15.84
CA PRO A 14 -39.38 -25.70 -16.76
C PRO A 14 -38.41 -24.74 -16.06
N ALA A 15 -37.15 -24.76 -16.48
CA ALA A 15 -36.10 -23.92 -15.93
C ALA A 15 -36.28 -22.44 -16.32
N MET A 16 -36.18 -21.54 -15.33
CA MET A 16 -36.13 -20.10 -15.55
C MET A 16 -34.78 -19.68 -16.16
N PRO A 17 -34.74 -18.80 -17.18
CA PRO A 17 -33.49 -18.31 -17.76
C PRO A 17 -32.73 -17.39 -16.79
N GLY A 18 -31.40 -17.39 -16.92
CA GLY A 18 -30.48 -16.87 -15.91
C GLY A 18 -30.62 -15.37 -15.59
N SER A 19 -30.67 -15.06 -14.29
CA SER A 19 -30.48 -13.71 -13.79
C SER A 19 -29.02 -13.26 -13.96
N LEU A 20 -28.80 -12.30 -14.85
CA LEU A 20 -27.53 -11.60 -15.00
C LEU A 20 -27.20 -10.85 -13.69
N LEU A 21 -26.33 -11.44 -12.86
CA LEU A 21 -25.72 -10.73 -11.74
C LEU A 21 -24.82 -9.60 -12.28
N MET A 22 -25.30 -8.36 -12.17
CA MET A 22 -24.42 -7.20 -12.31
C MET A 22 -23.30 -7.28 -11.25
N PRO A 23 -22.03 -7.08 -11.64
CA PRO A 23 -20.95 -7.00 -10.65
C PRO A 23 -21.14 -5.77 -9.76
N PRO A 24 -20.76 -5.83 -8.47
CA PRO A 24 -20.86 -4.68 -7.57
C PRO A 24 -19.96 -3.53 -8.06
N PRO A 25 -20.35 -2.26 -7.82
CA PRO A 25 -19.58 -1.11 -8.26
C PRO A 25 -18.18 -1.13 -7.63
N SER A 26 -17.15 -1.02 -8.48
CA SER A 26 -15.76 -0.93 -8.06
C SER A 26 -15.53 0.30 -7.20
N LEU A 27 -14.93 0.10 -6.02
CA LEU A 27 -14.45 1.19 -5.19
C LEU A 27 -13.33 1.94 -5.95
N PRO A 28 -13.31 3.29 -5.95
CA PRO A 28 -12.23 4.03 -6.57
C PRO A 28 -10.90 3.73 -5.86
N PRO A 29 -9.78 3.71 -6.60
CA PRO A 29 -8.47 3.46 -6.00
C PRO A 29 -8.13 4.54 -4.95
N PRO A 30 -7.35 4.18 -3.90
CA PRO A 30 -6.95 5.14 -2.88
C PRO A 30 -6.12 6.26 -3.51
N SER A 31 -6.53 7.51 -3.26
CA SER A 31 -5.78 8.68 -3.71
C SER A 31 -4.38 8.67 -3.11
N LEU A 32 -3.35 8.71 -3.96
CA LEU A 32 -1.98 8.97 -3.52
C LEU A 32 -1.93 10.33 -2.79
N PRO A 33 -1.18 10.46 -1.69
CA PRO A 33 -0.93 11.76 -1.07
C PRO A 33 -0.15 12.65 -2.05
N PRO A 34 -0.38 13.98 -2.06
CA PRO A 34 0.40 14.89 -2.88
C PRO A 34 1.88 14.89 -2.44
N PRO A 35 2.83 15.12 -3.35
CA PRO A 35 4.25 15.18 -3.01
C PRO A 35 4.51 16.33 -2.05
N LEU A 36 5.39 16.09 -1.07
CA LEU A 36 5.91 17.12 -0.17
C LEU A 36 6.75 18.11 -0.98
N THR A 37 6.28 19.34 -1.10
CA THR A 37 7.09 20.46 -1.59
C THR A 37 8.16 20.79 -0.56
N ASN A 38 9.43 20.63 -0.93
CA ASN A 38 10.56 21.09 -0.12
C ASN A 38 10.61 22.63 -0.11
N GLU A 39 9.93 23.23 0.88
CA GLU A 39 10.16 24.62 1.27
C GLU A 39 11.60 24.76 1.78
N ARG A 40 12.45 25.46 1.04
CA ARG A 40 13.81 25.82 1.44
C ARG A 40 13.74 27.16 2.18
N PRO A 41 14.28 27.30 3.41
CA PRO A 41 14.27 28.59 4.09
C PRO A 41 15.23 29.56 3.40
N SER A 42 14.75 30.77 3.13
CA SER A 42 15.57 31.91 2.70
C SER A 42 15.41 33.04 3.69
N ASP A 43 16.33 33.12 4.65
CA ASP A 43 16.47 34.28 5.52
C ASP A 43 17.01 35.49 4.74
N THR A 44 16.54 36.68 5.08
CA THR A 44 17.05 37.96 4.58
C THR A 44 17.32 38.89 5.76
N PRO A 45 18.48 39.56 5.78
CA PRO A 45 18.49 40.98 6.17
C PRO A 45 19.20 41.89 5.14
N PRO A 46 19.05 43.23 5.23
CA PRO A 46 19.18 44.12 4.06
C PRO A 46 20.40 45.07 4.06
N HIS A 47 20.51 45.85 2.97
CA HIS A 47 21.36 47.06 2.75
C HIS A 47 22.90 46.84 2.61
N SER A 48 23.68 47.67 1.88
CA SER A 48 23.47 48.52 0.68
C SER A 48 24.77 49.28 0.32
N SER A 49 25.26 49.30 -0.93
CA SER A 49 26.10 50.39 -1.50
C SER A 49 26.46 50.17 -2.98
N ASN A 50 26.67 51.27 -3.73
CA ASN A 50 27.10 51.32 -5.14
C ASN A 50 28.61 51.10 -5.33
N GLU A 51 29.04 50.68 -6.53
CA GLU A 51 29.96 51.36 -7.48
C GLU A 51 30.37 50.38 -8.63
N LYS A 52 30.31 50.74 -9.92
CA LYS A 52 31.40 51.20 -10.84
C LYS A 52 32.70 50.35 -10.78
N GLU A 53 33.39 49.97 -11.86
CA GLU A 53 33.41 50.45 -13.27
C GLU A 53 34.11 49.42 -14.23
N ARG A 54 33.90 49.58 -15.57
CA ARG A 54 34.79 49.26 -16.74
C ARG A 54 35.41 47.87 -17.06
N ASN A 55 35.30 47.52 -18.36
CA ASN A 55 36.29 47.01 -19.36
C ASN A 55 37.34 45.91 -19.01
N SER A 56 37.88 45.14 -19.97
CA SER A 56 37.51 44.74 -21.35
C SER A 56 38.44 43.59 -21.83
N ASP A 57 38.09 42.97 -22.97
CA ASP A 57 39.01 42.32 -23.93
C ASP A 57 39.72 40.96 -23.66
N SER A 58 39.33 39.99 -24.52
CA SER A 58 40.21 39.32 -25.50
C SER A 58 41.08 38.07 -25.18
N LYS A 59 40.70 36.99 -25.89
CA LYS A 59 41.52 36.08 -26.75
C LYS A 59 42.00 34.72 -26.20
N ALA A 60 42.17 33.80 -27.15
CA ALA A 60 42.40 32.37 -26.99
C ALA A 60 43.89 31.98 -26.95
N GLY A 61 44.17 30.79 -26.41
CA GLY A 61 45.45 30.09 -26.42
C GLY A 61 45.26 28.61 -26.05
N SER A 62 46.12 27.71 -26.55
CA SER A 62 45.83 26.27 -26.64
C SER A 62 47.00 25.34 -26.25
N VAL A 63 46.68 24.14 -25.73
CA VAL A 63 47.49 22.87 -25.78
C VAL A 63 48.75 22.80 -24.86
N PRO A 64 49.18 21.63 -24.30
CA PRO A 64 48.50 20.38 -23.83
C PRO A 64 48.92 19.95 -22.37
N PRO A 65 48.47 18.80 -21.82
CA PRO A 65 48.87 18.32 -20.49
C PRO A 65 50.10 17.39 -20.47
N GLN A 66 50.76 17.26 -19.31
CA GLN A 66 51.84 16.28 -19.05
C GLN A 66 51.38 15.08 -18.21
N SER A 67 52.09 13.98 -18.41
CA SER A 67 51.82 12.61 -17.96
C SER A 67 52.35 12.26 -16.56
N ALA A 68 51.70 11.31 -15.90
CA ALA A 68 52.33 10.44 -14.89
C ALA A 68 52.02 8.96 -15.22
N GLN A 69 53.05 8.12 -15.19
CA GLN A 69 53.02 6.71 -15.60
C GLN A 69 52.86 5.78 -14.38
N ASN A 70 52.21 4.62 -14.54
CA ASN A 70 52.94 3.35 -14.45
C ASN A 70 52.09 2.14 -14.88
N SER A 71 52.72 1.27 -15.66
CA SER A 71 52.16 0.03 -16.19
C SER A 71 52.53 -1.19 -15.33
N LEU A 72 51.58 -2.11 -15.14
CA LEU A 72 51.83 -3.42 -14.53
C LEU A 72 52.61 -4.33 -15.48
N SER A 73 53.63 -5.02 -14.95
CA SER A 73 54.42 -6.02 -15.66
C SER A 73 54.17 -7.43 -15.07
N PHE A 74 54.02 -8.42 -15.95
CA PHE A 74 53.94 -9.84 -15.58
C PHE A 74 55.33 -10.50 -15.69
N PRO A 75 55.75 -11.32 -14.73
CA PRO A 75 56.83 -12.29 -14.92
C PRO A 75 56.29 -13.68 -15.30
N SER A 76 56.95 -14.33 -16.25
CA SER A 76 56.65 -15.69 -16.72
C SER A 76 57.73 -16.69 -16.31
N SER A 77 57.29 -17.94 -16.09
CA SER A 77 58.03 -19.24 -16.18
C SER A 77 59.10 -19.62 -15.13
N ILE A 78 59.42 -20.94 -15.15
CA ILE A 78 60.32 -21.77 -14.27
C ILE A 78 59.56 -22.44 -13.09
N ASN A 79 59.60 -23.77 -12.84
CA ASN A 79 60.24 -24.92 -13.52
C ASN A 79 59.36 -26.20 -13.40
N LEU A 80 59.57 -27.22 -14.25
CA LEU A 80 58.86 -28.51 -14.21
C LEU A 80 59.84 -29.68 -13.98
N ALA A 81 60.06 -30.06 -12.71
CA ALA A 81 60.66 -31.36 -12.34
C ALA A 81 60.60 -31.61 -10.81
N SER A 82 59.53 -32.26 -10.33
CA SER A 82 59.51 -33.13 -9.13
C SER A 82 58.13 -33.77 -8.96
N TYR A 83 58.09 -35.03 -8.54
CA TYR A 83 56.92 -35.92 -8.61
C TYR A 83 56.41 -36.27 -7.21
N ASN A 84 55.11 -36.08 -6.93
CA ASN A 84 54.37 -36.93 -5.98
C ASN A 84 52.83 -36.76 -6.14
N PRO A 85 52.06 -37.81 -6.49
CA PRO A 85 50.62 -37.69 -6.80
C PRO A 85 49.67 -38.00 -5.62
N PHE A 86 50.13 -37.97 -4.37
CA PHE A 86 49.29 -38.17 -3.18
C PHE A 86 49.63 -37.18 -2.05
N SER A 87 48.62 -36.83 -1.25
CA SER A 87 48.66 -35.88 -0.13
C SER A 87 48.79 -34.39 -0.50
N VAL A 88 47.68 -33.79 -0.96
CA VAL A 88 47.36 -32.39 -0.66
C VAL A 88 46.01 -32.36 0.05
N GLN A 89 46.02 -32.20 1.38
CA GLN A 89 44.81 -31.84 2.11
C GLN A 89 44.44 -30.40 1.69
N ALA A 90 43.27 -30.23 1.08
CA ALA A 90 42.71 -28.90 0.88
C ALA A 90 42.48 -28.26 2.26
N PRO A 91 42.90 -27.01 2.50
CA PRO A 91 42.50 -26.30 3.71
C PRO A 91 40.98 -26.15 3.67
N SER A 92 40.30 -26.80 4.63
CA SER A 92 38.87 -26.64 4.83
C SER A 92 38.58 -25.25 5.37
N THR A 93 38.53 -24.25 4.48
CA THR A 93 37.93 -22.95 4.79
C THR A 93 36.53 -23.23 5.31
N PRO A 94 36.20 -22.89 6.56
CA PRO A 94 34.83 -23.05 7.05
C PRO A 94 33.93 -22.23 6.13
N LEU A 95 32.93 -22.91 5.56
CA LEU A 95 31.88 -22.24 4.80
C LEU A 95 31.33 -21.12 5.70
N PRO A 96 31.23 -19.86 5.22
CA PRO A 96 30.71 -18.78 6.05
C PRO A 96 29.34 -19.23 6.57
N SER A 97 29.24 -19.34 7.89
CA SER A 97 28.03 -19.80 8.56
C SER A 97 26.88 -18.95 8.06
N VAL A 98 25.92 -19.60 7.37
CA VAL A 98 24.67 -18.95 6.99
C VAL A 98 24.15 -18.28 8.26
N PRO A 99 24.00 -16.94 8.30
CA PRO A 99 23.54 -16.29 9.51
C PRO A 99 22.20 -16.89 9.85
N SER A 100 22.13 -17.54 11.01
CA SER A 100 20.91 -18.14 11.53
C SER A 100 19.98 -17.00 11.90
N ALA A 101 19.24 -16.51 10.90
CA ALA A 101 18.31 -15.41 10.99
C ALA A 101 17.08 -15.85 11.80
N THR A 102 17.27 -16.01 13.10
CA THR A 102 16.20 -15.84 14.09
C THR A 102 15.89 -14.35 14.19
N ASP A 103 15.49 -13.75 13.07
CA ASP A 103 15.14 -12.33 12.94
C ASP A 103 13.78 -12.09 13.62
N SER A 104 13.83 -11.99 14.94
CA SER A 104 12.72 -11.60 15.81
C SER A 104 12.32 -10.12 15.68
N HIS A 105 12.73 -9.46 14.58
CA HIS A 105 12.68 -8.00 14.42
C HIS A 105 11.83 -7.50 13.25
N LEU A 106 11.34 -8.41 12.41
CA LEU A 106 10.49 -8.11 11.25
C LEU A 106 9.00 -8.15 11.62
N GLN A 107 8.53 -7.16 12.39
CA GLN A 107 7.11 -7.06 12.77
C GLN A 107 6.32 -6.15 11.80
N PRO A 108 5.27 -6.67 11.12
CA PRO A 108 4.38 -5.84 10.32
C PRO A 108 3.63 -4.81 11.18
N THR A 109 3.36 -3.64 10.59
CA THR A 109 2.67 -2.53 11.25
C THR A 109 1.33 -2.23 10.59
N LEU A 110 0.27 -2.05 11.38
CA LEU A 110 -1.04 -1.63 10.89
C LEU A 110 -1.01 -0.16 10.48
N GLN A 111 -1.27 0.12 9.20
CA GLN A 111 -1.24 1.47 8.65
C GLN A 111 -2.63 2.08 8.49
N ASN A 112 -3.62 1.27 8.10
CA ASN A 112 -4.99 1.74 7.90
C ASN A 112 -6.01 0.61 8.05
N ILE A 113 -7.14 0.91 8.68
CA ILE A 113 -8.31 0.04 8.81
C ILE A 113 -9.51 0.74 8.19
N VAL A 114 -10.19 0.04 7.28
CA VAL A 114 -11.44 0.45 6.64
C VAL A 114 -12.58 -0.32 7.30
N SER A 115 -13.53 0.39 7.90
CA SER A 115 -14.73 -0.18 8.49
C SER A 115 -16.00 0.38 7.85
N THR A 116 -17.09 -0.37 7.96
CA THR A 116 -18.44 0.08 7.63
C THR A 116 -19.33 0.00 8.85
N VAL A 117 -20.34 0.85 8.89
CA VAL A 117 -21.42 0.81 9.87
C VAL A 117 -22.72 1.26 9.20
N ASN A 118 -23.84 0.74 9.67
CA ASN A 118 -25.18 1.11 9.25
C ASN A 118 -25.80 2.04 10.30
N LEU A 119 -26.27 3.22 9.85
CA LEU A 119 -26.94 4.19 10.72
C LEU A 119 -28.45 3.94 10.85
N GLY A 120 -29.01 3.01 10.07
CA GLY A 120 -30.39 2.52 10.23
C GLY A 120 -31.49 3.53 9.89
N CYS A 121 -31.16 4.63 9.19
CA CYS A 121 -32.11 5.66 8.76
C CYS A 121 -31.62 6.36 7.48
N ASN A 122 -32.56 6.84 6.66
CA ASN A 122 -32.23 7.68 5.51
C ASN A 122 -31.74 9.06 5.96
N LEU A 123 -30.75 9.61 5.26
CA LEU A 123 -30.03 10.82 5.63
C LEU A 123 -30.10 11.88 4.54
N GLU A 124 -30.52 13.08 4.92
CA GLU A 124 -30.49 14.23 4.03
C GLU A 124 -29.08 14.84 4.00
N LEU A 125 -28.30 14.43 2.99
CA LEU A 125 -26.89 14.80 2.85
C LEU A 125 -26.65 16.33 2.78
N LYS A 126 -27.57 17.09 2.17
CA LYS A 126 -27.51 18.56 2.13
C LYS A 126 -27.56 19.17 3.53
N LYS A 127 -28.52 18.73 4.36
CA LYS A 127 -28.67 19.16 5.75
C LYS A 127 -27.44 18.79 6.59
N ILE A 128 -26.89 17.58 6.41
CA ILE A 128 -25.64 17.19 7.08
C ILE A 128 -24.49 18.14 6.69
N ALA A 129 -24.29 18.40 5.40
CA ALA A 129 -23.21 19.27 4.93
C ALA A 129 -23.34 20.73 5.40
N LEU A 130 -24.57 21.24 5.54
CA LEU A 130 -24.83 22.61 5.99
C LEU A 130 -24.53 22.81 7.49
N TYR A 131 -24.86 21.84 8.34
CA TYR A 131 -24.78 21.97 9.79
C TYR A 131 -23.56 21.26 10.43
N ALA A 132 -22.91 20.32 9.73
CA ALA A 132 -21.74 19.62 10.24
C ALA A 132 -20.45 20.40 9.97
N ARG A 133 -19.63 20.60 11.00
CA ARG A 133 -18.27 21.14 10.86
C ARG A 133 -17.36 20.12 10.18
N ASN A 134 -16.49 20.60 9.28
CA ASN A 134 -15.56 19.76 8.50
C ASN A 134 -16.26 18.65 7.70
N ALA A 135 -17.39 19.00 7.07
CA ALA A 135 -18.11 18.16 6.13
C ALA A 135 -18.08 18.78 4.72
N GLU A 136 -17.77 17.97 3.72
CA GLU A 136 -17.72 18.34 2.31
C GLU A 136 -18.78 17.53 1.56
N TYR A 137 -19.58 18.18 0.69
CA TYR A 137 -20.58 17.50 -0.14
C TYR A 137 -20.67 18.16 -1.51
N ASN A 138 -20.41 17.36 -2.55
CA ASN A 138 -20.59 17.77 -3.95
C ASN A 138 -21.22 16.60 -4.72
N PRO A 139 -22.55 16.57 -4.91
CA PRO A 139 -23.24 15.46 -5.55
C PRO A 139 -22.86 15.26 -7.02
N LYS A 140 -22.31 16.27 -7.70
CA LYS A 140 -21.78 16.13 -9.07
C LYS A 140 -20.46 15.37 -9.11
N ARG A 141 -19.70 15.36 -8.01
CA ARG A 141 -18.42 14.66 -7.87
C ARG A 141 -18.58 13.30 -7.19
N PHE A 142 -19.38 13.22 -6.12
CA PHE A 142 -19.57 12.01 -5.33
C PHE A 142 -20.87 12.06 -4.52
N ALA A 143 -21.66 10.98 -4.55
CA ALA A 143 -22.98 10.89 -3.92
C ALA A 143 -22.95 10.57 -2.41
N ALA A 144 -21.96 11.10 -1.68
CA ALA A 144 -21.82 10.94 -0.23
C ALA A 144 -21.20 12.19 0.41
N VAL A 145 -21.51 12.43 1.68
CA VAL A 145 -20.84 13.46 2.49
C VAL A 145 -19.51 12.92 2.99
N ILE A 146 -18.43 13.69 2.80
CA ILE A 146 -17.10 13.41 3.36
C ILE A 146 -17.01 14.19 4.66
N MET A 147 -16.86 13.52 5.81
CA MET A 147 -16.75 14.17 7.12
C MET A 147 -15.42 13.78 7.79
N ARG A 148 -14.73 14.73 8.44
CA ARG A 148 -13.41 14.47 9.04
C ARG A 148 -13.36 14.86 10.51
N ILE A 149 -12.74 14.00 11.34
CA ILE A 149 -12.46 14.29 12.76
C ILE A 149 -10.96 14.12 13.06
N ARG A 150 -10.46 14.87 14.05
CA ARG A 150 -9.03 14.89 14.42
C ARG A 150 -8.61 13.80 15.41
N SER A 151 -9.53 13.27 16.21
CA SER A 151 -9.25 12.28 17.25
C SER A 151 -10.35 11.19 17.29
N PRO A 152 -10.07 9.95 16.85
CA PRO A 152 -8.90 9.54 16.05
C PRO A 152 -8.86 10.27 14.69
N ARG A 153 -7.70 10.45 14.06
CA ARG A 153 -7.57 11.16 12.77
C ARG A 153 -8.16 10.31 11.64
N THR A 154 -9.44 10.49 11.35
CA THR A 154 -10.22 9.62 10.46
C THR A 154 -11.06 10.43 9.48
N THR A 155 -11.57 9.76 8.46
CA THR A 155 -12.54 10.30 7.50
C THR A 155 -13.70 9.32 7.37
N ALA A 156 -14.93 9.83 7.39
CA ALA A 156 -16.13 9.09 7.09
C ALA A 156 -16.72 9.50 5.73
N LEU A 157 -17.25 8.51 5.00
CA LEU A 157 -18.08 8.67 3.81
C LEU A 157 -19.51 8.27 4.19
N ILE A 158 -20.44 9.21 4.17
CA ILE A 158 -21.82 9.02 4.65
C ILE A 158 -22.77 9.08 3.46
N PHE A 159 -23.45 7.97 3.19
CA PHE A 159 -24.40 7.82 2.09
C PHE A 159 -25.82 8.15 2.53
N SER A 160 -26.68 8.55 1.58
CA SER A 160 -28.09 8.90 1.83
C SER A 160 -28.92 7.74 2.38
N SER A 161 -28.48 6.50 2.16
CA SER A 161 -29.06 5.26 2.69
C SER A 161 -28.74 4.98 4.17
N GLY A 162 -27.97 5.86 4.83
CA GLY A 162 -27.51 5.63 6.20
C GLY A 162 -26.30 4.69 6.31
N LYS A 163 -25.82 4.09 5.21
CA LYS A 163 -24.52 3.41 5.21
C LYS A 163 -23.40 4.43 5.41
N MET A 164 -22.42 4.09 6.23
CA MET A 164 -21.22 4.90 6.46
C MET A 164 -19.97 4.03 6.37
N VAL A 165 -18.96 4.52 5.65
CA VAL A 165 -17.60 3.95 5.60
C VAL A 165 -16.68 4.83 6.43
N CYS A 166 -15.82 4.27 7.27
CA CYS A 166 -14.83 4.99 8.07
C CYS A 166 -13.41 4.50 7.73
N THR A 167 -12.48 5.43 7.52
CA THR A 167 -11.08 5.17 7.12
C THR A 167 -10.09 6.04 7.90
N GLY A 168 -8.81 5.64 7.91
CA GLY A 168 -7.71 6.37 8.54
C GLY A 168 -7.39 5.94 9.97
N ALA A 169 -8.10 4.95 10.52
CA ALA A 169 -7.80 4.38 11.84
C ALA A 169 -6.61 3.40 11.75
N LYS A 170 -5.78 3.35 12.79
CA LYS A 170 -4.64 2.40 12.88
C LYS A 170 -4.93 1.15 13.73
N SER A 171 -5.97 1.21 14.56
CA SER A 171 -6.43 0.11 15.42
C SER A 171 -7.93 -0.16 15.19
N GLU A 172 -8.42 -1.35 15.54
CA GLU A 172 -9.84 -1.68 15.38
C GLU A 172 -10.69 -0.83 16.33
N GLU A 173 -10.17 -0.63 17.54
CA GLU A 173 -10.71 0.16 18.63
C GLU A 173 -10.89 1.61 18.21
N ASP A 174 -9.88 2.23 17.59
CA ASP A 174 -9.98 3.58 17.02
C ASP A 174 -11.01 3.66 15.90
N SER A 175 -11.07 2.64 15.03
CA SER A 175 -12.03 2.58 13.93
C SER A 175 -13.47 2.54 14.46
N ARG A 176 -13.71 1.71 15.48
CA ARG A 176 -14.99 1.58 16.18
C ARG A 176 -15.35 2.84 16.96
N LEU A 177 -14.38 3.46 17.65
CA LEU A 177 -14.55 4.72 18.38
C LEU A 177 -14.85 5.89 17.43
N ALA A 178 -14.15 5.99 16.31
CA ALA A 178 -14.40 6.98 15.28
C ALA A 178 -15.80 6.83 14.68
N ALA A 179 -16.18 5.61 14.25
CA ALA A 179 -17.51 5.32 13.73
C ALA A 179 -18.63 5.69 14.73
N ARG A 180 -18.44 5.43 16.03
CA ARG A 180 -19.37 5.87 17.10
C ARG A 180 -19.41 7.39 17.24
N LYS A 181 -18.27 8.09 17.16
CA LYS A 181 -18.20 9.56 17.17
C LYS A 181 -18.97 10.17 15.99
N TYR A 182 -18.81 9.62 14.78
CA TYR A 182 -19.59 10.04 13.61
C TYR A 182 -21.10 9.81 13.77
N ALA A 183 -21.51 8.62 14.20
CA ALA A 183 -22.93 8.34 14.49
C ALA A 183 -23.51 9.34 15.52
N ARG A 184 -22.73 9.69 16.56
CA ARG A 184 -23.14 10.68 17.56
C ARG A 184 -23.23 12.11 17.02
N ILE A 185 -22.40 12.49 16.04
CA ILE A 185 -22.55 13.77 15.32
C ILE A 185 -23.87 13.78 14.55
N ILE A 186 -24.18 12.72 13.80
CA ILE A 186 -25.42 12.61 13.03
C ILE A 186 -26.67 12.64 13.93
N GLN A 187 -26.63 11.98 15.10
CA GLN A 187 -27.68 12.12 16.13
C GLN A 187 -27.88 13.57 16.59
N LYS A 188 -26.79 14.31 16.83
CA LYS A 188 -26.85 15.73 17.25
C LYS A 188 -27.41 16.66 16.17
N LEU A 189 -27.43 16.25 14.90
CA LEU A 189 -28.06 16.98 13.79
C LEU A 189 -29.58 16.69 13.66
N GLY A 190 -30.14 15.89 14.57
CA GLY A 190 -31.57 15.58 14.62
C GLY A 190 -31.99 14.37 13.78
N PHE A 191 -31.05 13.53 13.34
CA PHE A 191 -31.37 12.28 12.65
C PHE A 191 -31.45 11.10 13.65
N PRO A 192 -32.40 10.16 13.49
CA PRO A 192 -32.58 9.01 14.38
C PRO A 192 -31.54 7.89 14.15
N ALA A 193 -30.27 8.27 14.00
CA ALA A 193 -29.18 7.36 13.67
C ALA A 193 -28.85 6.38 14.80
N LYS A 194 -28.78 5.10 14.46
CA LYS A 194 -28.35 3.99 15.32
C LYS A 194 -26.90 3.60 15.00
N PHE A 195 -26.31 2.71 15.78
CA PHE A 195 -25.00 2.12 15.49
C PHE A 195 -25.21 0.62 15.28
N MET A 196 -25.34 0.21 14.01
CA MET A 196 -25.68 -1.15 13.62
C MET A 196 -24.65 -1.68 12.62
N ASP A 197 -24.51 -3.00 12.51
CA ASP A 197 -23.72 -3.67 11.46
C ASP A 197 -22.27 -3.16 11.33
N PHE A 198 -21.60 -2.85 12.46
CA PHE A 198 -20.18 -2.49 12.43
C PHE A 198 -19.34 -3.68 11.98
N LYS A 199 -18.61 -3.52 10.88
CA LYS A 199 -17.75 -4.56 10.30
C LYS A 199 -16.46 -3.94 9.76
N ILE A 200 -15.32 -4.60 10.00
CA ILE A 200 -14.06 -4.31 9.31
C ILE A 200 -14.11 -4.92 7.91
N GLN A 201 -13.84 -4.09 6.90
CA GLN A 201 -13.89 -4.49 5.49
C GLN A 201 -12.50 -4.76 4.91
N ASN A 202 -11.52 -3.92 5.22
CA ASN A 202 -10.15 -4.07 4.72
C ASN A 202 -9.16 -3.57 5.77
N ILE A 203 -7.99 -4.20 5.80
CA ILE A 203 -6.84 -3.76 6.59
C ILE A 203 -5.64 -3.62 5.64
N VAL A 204 -4.83 -2.59 5.90
CA VAL A 204 -3.58 -2.32 5.20
C VAL A 204 -2.45 -2.39 6.22
N GLY A 205 -1.54 -3.33 5.99
CA GLY A 205 -0.31 -3.51 6.75
C GLY A 205 0.90 -3.05 5.94
N SER A 206 1.98 -2.73 6.64
CA SER A 206 3.29 -2.53 6.00
C SER A 206 4.41 -3.14 6.84
N ILE A 207 5.36 -3.76 6.17
CA ILE A 207 6.61 -4.26 6.73
C ILE A 207 7.77 -3.73 5.87
N ASP A 208 8.93 -3.54 6.47
CA ASP A 208 10.17 -3.23 5.77
C ASP A 208 11.15 -4.37 6.07
N VAL A 209 11.62 -5.07 5.03
CA VAL A 209 12.56 -6.21 5.21
C VAL A 209 14.01 -5.75 5.41
N GLY A 210 14.30 -4.46 5.24
CA GLY A 210 15.62 -3.89 5.53
C GLY A 210 16.71 -4.11 4.47
N PHE A 211 16.38 -4.73 3.33
CA PHE A 211 17.31 -4.92 2.21
C PHE A 211 16.64 -4.78 0.85
N CYS A 212 17.41 -4.38 -0.16
CA CYS A 212 16.89 -4.17 -1.52
C CYS A 212 16.61 -5.50 -2.25
N LEU A 213 15.53 -5.54 -3.02
CA LEU A 213 15.04 -6.72 -3.74
C LEU A 213 15.22 -6.58 -5.26
N ARG A 214 15.76 -7.62 -5.92
CA ARG A 214 15.81 -7.73 -7.39
C ARG A 214 14.48 -8.28 -7.91
N LEU A 215 13.53 -7.39 -8.19
CA LEU A 215 12.15 -7.75 -8.54
C LEU A 215 12.05 -8.47 -9.89
N GLU A 216 12.98 -8.22 -10.81
CA GLU A 216 13.04 -8.88 -12.12
C GLU A 216 13.24 -10.39 -11.96
N CYS A 217 14.27 -10.79 -11.20
CA CYS A 217 14.54 -12.20 -10.89
C CYS A 217 13.39 -12.84 -10.11
N PHE A 218 12.84 -12.11 -9.13
CA PHE A 218 11.73 -12.61 -8.32
C PHE A 218 10.46 -12.86 -9.18
N HIS A 219 10.15 -11.96 -10.11
CA HIS A 219 9.04 -12.10 -11.05
C HIS A 219 9.24 -13.29 -11.98
N THR A 220 10.43 -13.46 -12.57
CA THR A 220 10.74 -14.61 -13.44
C THR A 220 10.52 -15.95 -12.72
N CYS A 221 10.91 -16.06 -11.44
CA CYS A 221 10.69 -17.28 -10.65
C CYS A 221 9.23 -17.50 -10.22
N HIS A 222 8.43 -16.44 -10.05
CA HIS A 222 7.06 -16.52 -9.53
C HIS A 222 6.02 -15.88 -10.46
N SER A 223 6.22 -15.98 -11.78
CA SER A 223 5.42 -15.27 -12.79
C SER A 223 3.93 -15.62 -12.76
N GLN A 224 3.58 -16.82 -12.27
CA GLN A 224 2.20 -17.26 -12.07
C GLN A 224 1.43 -16.48 -10.98
N PHE A 225 2.14 -15.92 -10.00
CA PHE A 225 1.55 -15.22 -8.85
C PHE A 225 1.92 -13.73 -8.77
N SER A 226 2.84 -13.28 -9.61
CA SER A 226 3.39 -11.92 -9.59
C SER A 226 3.13 -11.18 -10.90
N SER A 227 2.97 -9.86 -10.81
CA SER A 227 2.93 -8.96 -11.97
C SER A 227 3.84 -7.78 -11.69
N TYR A 228 4.82 -7.54 -12.56
CA TYR A 228 5.81 -6.47 -12.40
C TYR A 228 6.05 -5.80 -13.76
N GLU A 229 5.53 -4.58 -13.88
CA GLU A 229 5.60 -3.75 -15.08
C GLU A 229 6.08 -2.36 -14.61
N PRO A 230 7.39 -2.12 -14.49
CA PRO A 230 7.93 -0.94 -13.80
C PRO A 230 7.50 0.39 -14.43
N GLU A 231 7.24 0.40 -15.74
CA GLU A 231 6.69 1.54 -16.50
C GLU A 231 5.25 1.91 -16.10
N LEU A 232 4.48 0.94 -15.59
CA LEU A 232 3.08 1.13 -15.16
C LEU A 232 2.97 1.31 -13.64
N PHE A 233 3.79 0.58 -12.86
CA PHE A 233 3.80 0.65 -11.41
C PHE A 233 5.17 0.21 -10.84
N PRO A 234 5.83 1.03 -9.99
CA PRO A 234 7.20 0.79 -9.52
C PRO A 234 7.37 -0.34 -8.47
N GLY A 235 6.32 -1.12 -8.22
CA GLY A 235 6.33 -2.25 -7.30
C GLY A 235 5.84 -3.53 -7.97
N LEU A 236 6.28 -4.67 -7.46
CA LEU A 236 5.78 -5.97 -7.88
C LEU A 236 4.49 -6.29 -7.12
N ILE A 237 3.42 -6.61 -7.86
CA ILE A 237 2.13 -7.02 -7.31
C ILE A 237 2.14 -8.54 -7.14
N TYR A 238 2.18 -9.03 -5.92
CA TYR A 238 2.11 -10.46 -5.61
C TYR A 238 0.70 -10.83 -5.12
N ARG A 239 0.12 -11.88 -5.68
CA ARG A 239 -1.26 -12.33 -5.40
C ARG A 239 -1.21 -13.71 -4.77
N LEU A 240 -1.43 -13.77 -3.46
CA LEU A 240 -1.53 -15.03 -2.75
C LEU A 240 -2.94 -15.61 -2.93
N HIS A 241 -3.05 -16.89 -3.30
CA HIS A 241 -4.34 -17.53 -3.52
C HIS A 241 -5.05 -17.84 -2.19
N GLU A 242 -4.30 -18.44 -1.26
CA GLU A 242 -4.78 -18.85 0.06
C GLU A 242 -3.71 -18.55 1.13
N PRO A 243 -3.98 -17.64 2.09
CA PRO A 243 -5.13 -16.75 2.15
C PRO A 243 -5.14 -15.74 0.98
N LYS A 244 -6.34 -15.38 0.49
CA LYS A 244 -6.53 -14.43 -0.62
C LYS A 244 -6.12 -13.01 -0.21
N VAL A 245 -4.87 -12.65 -0.46
CA VAL A 245 -4.20 -11.40 -0.05
C VAL A 245 -3.37 -10.85 -1.21
N VAL A 246 -3.23 -9.52 -1.30
CA VAL A 246 -2.34 -8.87 -2.27
C VAL A 246 -1.20 -8.16 -1.53
N LEU A 247 0.02 -8.40 -1.97
CA LEU A 247 1.23 -7.73 -1.50
C LEU A 247 1.75 -6.81 -2.62
N LEU A 248 2.20 -5.62 -2.26
CA LEU A 248 2.92 -4.69 -3.13
C LEU A 248 4.36 -4.62 -2.61
N ILE A 249 5.28 -5.22 -3.35
CA ILE A 249 6.68 -5.38 -2.97
C ILE A 249 7.52 -4.35 -3.74
N PHE A 250 8.25 -3.49 -3.03
CA PHE A 250 9.10 -2.47 -3.64
C PHE A 250 10.57 -2.88 -3.65
N VAL A 251 11.34 -2.37 -4.63
CA VAL A 251 12.80 -2.60 -4.75
C VAL A 251 13.56 -2.25 -3.47
N SER A 252 13.04 -1.32 -2.67
CA SER A 252 13.61 -0.88 -1.38
C SER A 252 13.46 -1.88 -0.22
N GLY A 253 12.77 -3.01 -0.40
CA GLY A 253 12.47 -3.95 0.68
C GLY A 253 11.17 -3.64 1.44
N LYS A 254 10.51 -2.52 1.14
CA LYS A 254 9.19 -2.21 1.69
C LYS A 254 8.13 -3.09 1.06
N VAL A 255 7.23 -3.64 1.88
CA VAL A 255 6.10 -4.45 1.45
C VAL A 255 4.82 -3.90 2.07
N VAL A 256 3.84 -3.58 1.23
CA VAL A 256 2.48 -3.21 1.66
C VAL A 256 1.56 -4.41 1.44
N ILE A 257 0.86 -4.83 2.49
CA ILE A 257 -0.07 -5.96 2.47
C ILE A 257 -1.49 -5.39 2.54
N THR A 258 -2.41 -5.89 1.73
CA THR A 258 -3.84 -5.51 1.79
C THR A 258 -4.75 -6.73 1.67
N GLY A 259 -5.76 -6.82 2.54
CA GLY A 259 -6.69 -7.94 2.58
C GLY A 259 -7.75 -7.83 3.68
N GLU A 260 -8.74 -8.72 3.64
CA GLU A 260 -9.77 -8.82 4.68
C GLU A 260 -9.16 -9.23 6.03
N LEU A 261 -9.64 -8.66 7.13
CA LEU A 261 -9.13 -8.89 8.51
C LEU A 261 -8.90 -10.38 8.83
N SER A 262 -9.87 -11.24 8.56
CA SER A 262 -9.81 -12.68 8.83
C SER A 262 -8.64 -13.41 8.14
N LYS A 263 -8.14 -12.85 7.04
CA LYS A 263 -7.04 -13.39 6.23
C LYS A 263 -5.70 -12.76 6.59
N MET A 264 -5.72 -11.62 7.29
CA MET A 264 -4.53 -10.83 7.61
C MET A 264 -3.96 -11.11 9.00
N LEU A 265 -4.78 -11.66 9.91
CA LEU A 265 -4.36 -12.10 11.25
C LEU A 265 -3.26 -13.18 11.24
N PHE A 266 -2.97 -13.83 10.10
CA PHE A 266 -1.82 -14.73 9.95
C PHE A 266 -0.47 -14.00 9.79
N PHE A 267 -0.49 -12.68 9.61
CA PHE A 267 0.70 -11.86 9.35
C PHE A 267 1.01 -10.86 10.49
N PHE A 268 0.27 -10.89 11.61
CA PHE A 268 0.40 -9.94 12.73
C PHE A 268 0.39 -10.67 14.08
#